data_AF-A0AAU4TN43-F1
#
_entry.id   AF-A0AAU4TN43-F1
#
_cell.length_a   1.000
_cell.length_b   1.000
_cell.length_c   1.000
_cell.angle_alpha   90.00
_cell.angle_beta   90.00
_cell.angle_gamma   90.00
#
_symmetry.space_group_name_H-M   'P 1'
#
loop_
_entity.id
_entity.type
_entity.pdbx_description
1 polymer ?
#
loop_
_entity_poly.entity_id
_entity_poly.type
_entity_poly.pdbx_seq_one_letter_code
_entity_poly.pdbx_strand_id
1 'polypeptide(L)'
;MKNLVVKSRRAFAVGFVASTLALGIGVAAPGVASAQPAPVGGSAQHTQNPPSNMELGIDFWENMGWPNWRNLGDREWIEAAHWTDSNGVTHSDFVFTGGRFYDRDQGLINFMNGPDAPSSSHGYTGTFQEYNTTIYDRQRDDVVPRRDANRIVRAIGTGDLFWTNDHYSTFHYAGRS
;
A
#
# COMPACT_ATOMS: atom_id res chain seq x y z
N MET A 1 13.79 -41.54 48.63
CA MET A 1 13.68 -40.80 49.91
C MET A 1 15.06 -40.28 50.30
N LYS A 2 15.12 -39.02 50.77
CA LYS A 2 16.19 -38.37 51.57
C LYS A 2 17.49 -38.05 50.80
N ASN A 3 17.69 -36.80 50.39
CA ASN A 3 18.18 -35.62 51.15
C ASN A 3 19.71 -35.57 51.24
N LEU A 4 20.31 -34.44 50.83
CA LEU A 4 21.46 -33.72 51.42
C LEU A 4 22.01 -32.74 50.36
N VAL A 5 21.70 -31.44 50.45
CA VAL A 5 22.37 -30.41 51.27
C VAL A 5 23.77 -30.03 50.75
N VAL A 6 23.78 -28.98 49.93
CA VAL A 6 24.45 -27.67 50.14
C VAL A 6 26.00 -27.56 50.17
N LYS A 7 26.43 -26.48 49.47
CA LYS A 7 27.57 -25.56 49.71
C LYS A 7 28.90 -25.80 49.00
N SER A 8 29.21 -24.77 48.19
CA SER A 8 30.37 -23.87 48.22
C SER A 8 31.06 -23.81 46.85
N ARG A 9 31.50 -22.66 46.31
CA ARG A 9 32.32 -21.62 46.94
C ARG A 9 32.15 -20.25 46.24
N ARG A 10 32.06 -19.23 47.09
CA ARG A 10 32.51 -17.83 47.04
C ARG A 10 33.22 -17.34 45.76
N ALA A 11 32.79 -16.18 45.27
CA ALA A 11 33.67 -15.06 44.96
C ALA A 11 32.98 -13.72 45.26
N PHE A 12 33.73 -12.82 45.90
CA PHE A 12 33.40 -11.46 46.30
C PHE A 12 33.86 -10.46 45.21
N ALA A 13 33.07 -9.42 44.92
CA ALA A 13 33.45 -8.05 44.50
C ALA A 13 32.15 -7.30 44.09
N VAL A 14 31.54 -6.43 44.91
CA VAL A 14 31.86 -5.01 45.20
C VAL A 14 31.68 -4.05 44.00
N GLY A 15 30.59 -3.26 44.06
CA GLY A 15 30.42 -1.90 43.49
C GLY A 15 30.20 -1.82 41.97
N PHE A 16 29.34 -0.97 41.40
CA PHE A 16 28.70 0.27 41.85
C PHE A 16 27.41 0.48 41.04
N VAL A 17 26.47 1.23 41.62
CA VAL A 17 25.11 1.45 41.16
C VAL A 17 25.06 2.40 39.96
N ALA A 18 24.29 2.02 38.93
CA ALA A 18 23.64 2.97 38.02
C ALA A 18 22.15 2.63 37.98
N SER A 19 21.36 3.45 38.67
CA SER A 19 19.91 3.35 38.72
C SER A 19 19.32 4.05 37.51
N THR A 20 18.65 3.30 36.62
CA THR A 20 17.52 3.83 35.83
C THR A 20 16.55 2.71 35.47
N LEU A 21 15.38 2.80 36.12
CA LEU A 21 14.05 2.43 35.65
C LEU A 21 13.80 1.03 35.06
N ALA A 22 13.25 0.18 35.92
CA ALA A 22 12.18 -0.79 35.67
C ALA A 22 12.09 -1.40 34.25
N LEU A 23 12.79 -2.53 34.11
CA LEU A 23 12.38 -3.62 33.24
C LEU A 23 10.96 -4.08 33.62
N GLY A 24 9.98 -3.80 32.77
CA GLY A 24 8.91 -4.76 32.55
C GLY A 24 9.51 -5.93 31.78
N ILE A 25 9.96 -6.98 32.48
CA ILE A 25 10.42 -8.23 31.86
C ILE A 25 9.18 -8.95 31.31
N GLY A 26 8.75 -8.52 30.12
CA GLY A 26 7.99 -9.38 29.22
C GLY A 26 8.99 -10.33 28.57
N VAL A 27 8.76 -11.63 28.74
CA VAL A 27 9.48 -12.68 28.01
C VAL A 27 9.44 -12.31 26.52
N ALA A 28 10.59 -12.00 25.93
CA ALA A 28 10.70 -11.77 24.50
C ALA A 28 10.37 -13.09 23.79
N ALA A 29 9.11 -13.25 23.41
CA ALA A 29 8.76 -14.18 22.35
C ALA A 29 9.62 -13.83 21.12
N PRO A 30 10.09 -14.81 20.34
CA PRO A 30 10.80 -14.53 19.09
C PRO A 30 9.97 -13.53 18.30
N GLY A 31 10.52 -12.34 18.11
CA GLY A 31 9.79 -11.19 17.60
C GLY A 31 9.20 -11.53 16.24
N VAL A 32 7.88 -11.57 16.16
CA VAL A 32 7.20 -11.18 14.93
C VAL A 32 7.68 -9.76 14.66
N ALA A 33 8.63 -9.61 13.73
CA ALA A 33 8.97 -8.29 13.21
C ALA A 33 7.66 -7.68 12.71
N SER A 34 7.15 -6.68 13.42
CA SER A 34 6.02 -5.89 12.93
C SER A 34 6.49 -5.26 11.63
N ALA A 35 5.85 -5.62 10.50
CA ALA A 35 6.13 -4.98 9.22
C ALA A 35 6.03 -3.47 9.42
N GLN A 36 7.06 -2.75 8.98
CA GLN A 36 7.03 -1.29 9.05
C GLN A 36 5.99 -0.78 8.05
N PRO A 37 5.26 0.30 8.37
CA PRO A 37 4.39 0.97 7.42
C PRO A 37 5.18 1.29 6.13
N ALA A 38 4.56 1.06 4.97
CA ALA A 38 5.16 1.46 3.71
C ALA A 38 5.40 2.98 3.73
N PRO A 39 6.63 3.45 3.43
CA PRO A 39 6.91 4.88 3.44
C PRO A 39 6.11 5.58 2.35
N VAL A 40 5.65 6.78 2.65
CA VAL A 40 4.95 7.65 1.69
C VAL A 40 5.83 8.87 1.43
N GLY A 41 6.23 9.06 0.17
CA GLY A 41 6.93 10.25 -0.29
C GLY A 41 5.97 11.37 -0.70
N GLY A 42 6.49 12.60 -0.72
CA GLY A 42 5.73 13.80 -1.09
C GLY A 42 4.94 14.41 0.07
N SER A 43 4.23 15.49 -0.22
CA SER A 43 3.34 16.17 0.72
C SER A 43 2.26 16.96 -0.01
N ALA A 44 1.32 17.55 0.73
CA ALA A 44 0.32 18.46 0.20
C ALA A 44 0.91 19.66 -0.54
N GLN A 45 2.11 20.12 -0.14
CA GLN A 45 2.82 21.24 -0.77
C GLN A 45 3.77 20.77 -1.89
N HIS A 46 4.16 19.51 -1.87
CA HIS A 46 5.10 18.91 -2.84
C HIS A 46 4.58 17.55 -3.28
N THR A 47 3.54 17.55 -4.11
CA THR A 47 3.00 16.34 -4.73
C THR A 47 4.04 15.71 -5.65
N GLN A 48 3.95 14.40 -5.83
CA GLN A 48 4.83 13.63 -6.69
C GLN A 48 4.04 13.09 -7.87
N ASN A 49 4.48 13.45 -9.08
CA ASN A 49 3.83 12.99 -10.30
C ASN A 49 4.08 11.49 -10.51
N PRO A 50 3.06 10.72 -10.91
CA PRO A 50 3.24 9.35 -11.36
C PRO A 50 4.20 9.29 -12.57
N PRO A 51 4.92 8.17 -12.75
CA PRO A 51 5.66 7.90 -13.97
C PRO A 51 4.77 7.92 -15.23
N SER A 52 5.32 8.33 -16.37
CA SER A 52 4.54 8.54 -17.61
C SER A 52 3.84 7.29 -18.13
N ASN A 53 4.37 6.09 -17.84
CA ASN A 53 3.75 4.83 -18.20
C ASN A 53 2.45 4.52 -17.42
N MET A 54 2.09 5.35 -16.44
CA MET A 54 0.83 5.24 -15.69
C MET A 54 -0.26 6.20 -16.20
N GLU A 55 0.10 7.22 -16.99
CA GLU A 55 -0.78 8.32 -17.40
C GLU A 55 -2.05 7.81 -18.10
N LEU A 56 -1.92 6.92 -19.09
CA LEU A 56 -3.08 6.40 -19.83
C LEU A 56 -4.12 5.72 -18.93
N GLY A 57 -3.68 4.94 -17.95
CA GLY A 57 -4.59 4.29 -17.01
C GLY A 57 -5.18 5.28 -16.01
N ILE A 58 -4.42 6.29 -15.58
CA ILE A 58 -4.93 7.36 -14.72
C ILE A 58 -6.03 8.12 -15.45
N ASP A 59 -5.78 8.56 -16.69
CA ASP A 59 -6.75 9.25 -17.53
C ASP A 59 -8.01 8.40 -17.74
N PHE A 60 -7.86 7.10 -17.95
CA PHE A 60 -8.99 6.17 -18.05
C PHE A 60 -9.84 6.20 -16.77
N TRP A 61 -9.24 6.07 -15.58
CA TRP A 61 -9.98 6.04 -14.33
C TRP A 61 -10.58 7.38 -13.94
N GLU A 62 -9.89 8.47 -14.26
CA GLU A 62 -10.40 9.83 -14.08
C GLU A 62 -11.63 10.07 -14.96
N ASN A 63 -11.58 9.67 -16.24
CA ASN A 63 -12.73 9.72 -17.15
C ASN A 63 -13.90 8.84 -16.69
N MET A 64 -13.61 7.72 -16.02
CA MET A 64 -14.62 6.87 -15.37
C MET A 64 -15.18 7.45 -14.07
N GLY A 65 -14.60 8.54 -13.53
CA GLY A 65 -15.01 9.16 -12.28
C GLY A 65 -14.61 8.36 -11.03
N TRP A 66 -13.50 7.63 -11.08
CA TRP A 66 -12.96 6.86 -9.96
C TRP A 66 -13.97 5.94 -9.26
N PRO A 67 -14.60 4.99 -9.97
CA PRO A 67 -15.53 4.05 -9.37
C PRO A 67 -14.81 3.24 -8.26
N ASN A 68 -15.50 2.95 -7.16
CA ASN A 68 -14.95 2.07 -6.13
C ASN A 68 -15.47 0.64 -6.29
N TRP A 69 -14.97 -0.28 -5.46
CA TRP A 69 -15.33 -1.70 -5.49
C TRP A 69 -16.84 -1.97 -5.44
N ARG A 70 -17.65 -1.09 -4.83
CA ARG A 70 -19.13 -1.22 -4.83
C ARG A 70 -19.72 -0.94 -6.21
N ASN A 71 -19.16 0.03 -6.94
CA ASN A 71 -19.59 0.39 -8.29
C ASN A 71 -19.09 -0.61 -9.34
N LEU A 72 -17.88 -1.15 -9.13
CA LEU A 72 -17.23 -2.09 -10.04
C LEU A 72 -17.83 -3.50 -9.95
N GLY A 73 -18.33 -3.91 -8.78
CA GLY A 73 -18.86 -5.24 -8.55
C GLY A 73 -17.78 -6.32 -8.66
N ASP A 74 -18.15 -7.49 -9.18
CA ASP A 74 -17.24 -8.65 -9.33
C ASP A 74 -16.38 -8.59 -10.61
N ARG A 75 -16.30 -7.43 -11.25
CA ARG A 75 -15.51 -7.26 -12.49
C ARG A 75 -14.02 -7.26 -12.16
N GLU A 76 -13.31 -8.22 -12.73
CA GLU A 76 -11.85 -8.29 -12.65
C GLU A 76 -11.19 -7.25 -13.59
N TRP A 77 -11.82 -6.97 -14.73
CA TRP A 77 -11.33 -6.03 -15.75
C TRP A 77 -12.48 -5.31 -16.45
N ILE A 78 -12.12 -4.21 -17.13
CA ILE A 78 -13.01 -3.40 -17.97
C ILE A 78 -12.34 -3.22 -19.32
N GLU A 79 -13.11 -3.30 -20.41
CA GLU A 79 -12.63 -2.96 -21.76
C GLU A 79 -12.40 -1.45 -21.84
N ALA A 80 -11.16 -1.05 -22.12
CA ALA A 80 -10.72 0.33 -22.24
C ALA A 80 -10.86 0.86 -23.68
N ALA A 81 -10.64 0.00 -24.68
CA ALA A 81 -10.81 0.34 -26.08
C ALA A 81 -11.02 -0.93 -26.93
N HIS A 82 -11.57 -0.75 -28.13
CA HIS A 82 -11.75 -1.82 -29.11
C HIS A 82 -11.63 -1.22 -30.51
N TRP A 83 -10.74 -1.77 -31.32
CA TRP A 83 -10.44 -1.26 -32.66
C TRP A 83 -10.01 -2.38 -33.61
N THR A 84 -9.96 -2.08 -34.91
CA THR A 84 -9.47 -3.01 -35.94
C THR A 84 -8.30 -2.36 -36.66
N ASP A 85 -7.18 -3.08 -36.78
CA ASP A 85 -5.98 -2.56 -37.42
C ASP A 85 -6.09 -2.57 -38.95
N SER A 86 -5.09 -2.00 -39.62
CA SER A 86 -5.03 -1.94 -41.09
C SER A 86 -4.96 -3.31 -41.77
N ASN A 87 -4.63 -4.38 -41.03
CA ASN A 87 -4.57 -5.76 -41.51
C ASN A 87 -5.89 -6.51 -41.26
N GLY A 88 -6.91 -5.85 -40.69
CA GLY A 88 -8.18 -6.46 -40.35
C GLY A 88 -8.17 -7.27 -39.06
N VAL A 89 -7.12 -7.16 -38.23
CA VAL A 89 -7.07 -7.81 -36.92
C VAL A 89 -7.79 -6.94 -35.91
N THR A 90 -8.72 -7.54 -35.17
CA THR A 90 -9.43 -6.89 -34.08
C THR A 90 -8.60 -6.94 -32.80
N HIS A 91 -8.52 -5.81 -32.11
CA HIS A 91 -7.80 -5.61 -30.85
C HIS A 91 -8.76 -5.13 -29.77
N SER A 92 -8.58 -5.62 -28.55
CA SER A 92 -9.36 -5.19 -27.39
C SER A 92 -8.43 -4.87 -26.24
N ASP A 93 -8.43 -3.61 -25.83
CA ASP A 93 -7.65 -3.13 -24.70
C ASP A 93 -8.47 -3.27 -23.42
N PHE A 94 -7.84 -3.69 -22.33
CA PHE A 94 -8.50 -3.81 -21.04
C PHE A 94 -7.62 -3.36 -19.88
N VAL A 95 -8.26 -2.98 -18.79
CA VAL A 95 -7.61 -2.58 -17.55
C VAL A 95 -8.20 -3.35 -16.38
N PHE A 96 -7.34 -3.82 -15.48
CA PHE A 96 -7.77 -4.49 -14.26
C PHE A 96 -8.31 -3.50 -13.24
N THR A 97 -9.36 -3.89 -12.52
CA THR A 97 -10.06 -2.99 -11.59
C THR A 97 -9.32 -2.79 -10.27
N GLY A 98 -8.44 -3.71 -9.87
CA GLY A 98 -7.68 -3.70 -8.62
C GLY A 98 -8.50 -4.12 -7.39
N GLY A 99 -9.53 -3.34 -7.07
CA GLY A 99 -10.46 -3.62 -5.95
C GLY A 99 -10.15 -2.86 -4.66
N ARG A 100 -10.72 -3.33 -3.55
CA ARG A 100 -10.51 -2.67 -2.24
C ARG A 100 -9.05 -2.83 -1.80
N PHE A 101 -8.38 -1.72 -1.53
CA PHE A 101 -7.02 -1.72 -0.99
C PHE A 101 -7.06 -1.76 0.55
N TYR A 102 -6.33 -2.71 1.11
CA TYR A 102 -6.19 -2.87 2.55
C TYR A 102 -4.83 -2.33 2.99
N ASP A 103 -4.83 -1.18 3.66
CA ASP A 103 -3.63 -0.54 4.20
C ASP A 103 -3.12 -1.30 5.45
N ARG A 104 -2.56 -2.49 5.20
CA ARG A 104 -2.23 -3.51 6.21
C ARG A 104 -1.41 -2.95 7.37
N ASP A 105 -0.43 -2.12 7.04
CA ASP A 105 0.54 -1.59 7.99
C ASP A 105 0.28 -0.09 8.28
N GLN A 106 -0.89 0.43 7.90
CA GLN A 106 -1.37 1.79 8.16
C GLN A 106 -0.51 2.91 7.53
N GLY A 107 0.25 2.64 6.47
CA GLY A 107 1.16 3.63 5.87
C GLY A 107 0.41 4.84 5.31
N LEU A 108 -0.65 4.59 4.55
CA LEU A 108 -1.46 5.65 3.94
C LEU A 108 -2.32 6.36 4.99
N ILE A 109 -2.91 5.62 5.94
CA ILE A 109 -3.68 6.19 7.04
C ILE A 109 -2.80 7.10 7.92
N ASN A 110 -1.58 6.68 8.23
CA ASN A 110 -0.64 7.48 9.02
C ASN A 110 -0.23 8.75 8.26
N PHE A 111 0.06 8.65 6.96
CA PHE A 111 0.32 9.83 6.13
C PHE A 111 -0.86 10.80 6.17
N MET A 112 -2.08 10.30 5.93
CA MET A 112 -3.32 11.08 5.88
C MET A 112 -3.64 11.81 7.18
N ASN A 113 -3.19 11.28 8.33
CA ASN A 113 -3.33 11.89 9.65
C ASN A 113 -2.06 12.64 10.10
N GLY A 114 -1.04 12.68 9.25
CA GLY A 114 0.25 13.33 9.50
C GLY A 114 0.30 14.77 9.02
N PRO A 115 1.35 15.51 9.39
CA PRO A 115 1.53 16.91 9.02
C PRO A 115 1.74 17.14 7.52
N ASP A 116 2.22 16.12 6.78
CA ASP A 116 2.50 16.21 5.35
C ASP A 116 1.26 16.07 4.47
N ALA A 117 0.15 15.52 5.01
CA ALA A 117 -1.12 15.46 4.30
C ALA A 117 -1.88 16.80 4.35
N PRO A 118 -2.80 17.06 3.41
CA PRO A 118 -3.69 18.21 3.51
C PRO A 118 -4.49 18.14 4.81
N SER A 119 -4.72 19.27 5.48
CA SER A 119 -5.47 19.31 6.75
C SER A 119 -6.89 18.75 6.64
N SER A 120 -7.50 18.80 5.44
CA SER A 120 -8.82 18.20 5.17
C SER A 120 -8.81 16.67 5.08
N SER A 121 -7.64 16.04 5.06
CA SER A 121 -7.45 14.59 5.13
C SER A 121 -7.28 14.09 6.57
N HIS A 122 -7.04 14.99 7.54
CA HIS A 122 -6.85 14.62 8.94
C HIS A 122 -8.12 14.00 9.53
N GLY A 123 -7.95 12.98 10.37
CA GLY A 123 -9.05 12.18 10.92
C GLY A 123 -9.56 11.09 9.96
N TYR A 124 -8.89 10.85 8.83
CA TYR A 124 -9.32 9.83 7.89
C TYR A 124 -9.25 8.42 8.51
N THR A 125 -10.41 7.75 8.54
CA THR A 125 -10.61 6.37 9.02
C THR A 125 -11.26 5.49 7.96
N GLY A 126 -11.27 5.97 6.71
CA GLY A 126 -12.01 5.38 5.61
C GLY A 126 -11.33 4.17 4.98
N THR A 127 -11.72 3.89 3.74
CA THR A 127 -11.20 2.77 2.94
C THR A 127 -10.63 3.29 1.63
N PHE A 128 -9.58 2.63 1.17
CA PHE A 128 -8.94 2.93 -0.10
C PHE A 128 -9.43 1.97 -1.20
N GLN A 129 -9.40 2.46 -2.43
CA GLN A 129 -9.57 1.69 -3.65
C GLN A 129 -8.22 1.66 -4.38
N GLU A 130 -7.79 0.49 -4.85
CA GLU A 130 -6.68 0.40 -5.80
C GLU A 130 -7.19 0.35 -7.24
N TYR A 131 -6.36 0.82 -8.16
CA TYR A 131 -6.60 0.87 -9.60
C TYR A 131 -5.32 0.45 -10.32
N ASN A 132 -5.41 -0.46 -11.28
CA ASN A 132 -4.28 -0.71 -12.19
C ASN A 132 -4.17 0.43 -13.19
N THR A 133 -2.96 0.85 -13.52
CA THR A 133 -2.73 1.90 -14.52
C THR A 133 -2.26 1.37 -15.87
N THR A 134 -1.99 0.07 -15.96
CA THR A 134 -1.56 -0.54 -17.22
C THR A 134 -2.77 -1.01 -18.00
N ILE A 135 -2.86 -0.51 -19.23
CA ILE A 135 -3.81 -0.96 -20.25
C ILE A 135 -3.12 -2.06 -21.04
N TYR A 136 -3.78 -3.21 -21.12
CA TYR A 136 -3.26 -4.40 -21.76
C TYR A 136 -3.98 -4.62 -23.09
N ASP A 137 -3.21 -4.79 -24.15
CA ASP A 137 -3.72 -5.21 -25.45
C ASP A 137 -4.00 -6.72 -25.41
N ARG A 138 -5.28 -7.10 -25.61
CA ARG A 138 -5.67 -8.48 -25.85
C ARG A 138 -5.69 -8.76 -27.35
N GLN A 139 -4.64 -9.43 -27.83
CA GLN A 139 -4.64 -9.98 -29.18
C GLN A 139 -5.41 -11.32 -29.28
N ARG A 140 -5.65 -12.04 -28.17
CA ARG A 140 -6.38 -13.33 -28.12
C ARG A 140 -7.13 -13.53 -26.80
N ASP A 141 -8.32 -14.15 -26.87
CA ASP A 141 -9.29 -14.32 -25.78
C ASP A 141 -8.76 -15.05 -24.52
N ASP A 142 -7.66 -15.80 -24.63
CA ASP A 142 -7.18 -16.73 -23.59
C ASP A 142 -5.92 -16.27 -22.83
N VAL A 143 -5.30 -15.15 -23.23
CA VAL A 143 -4.08 -14.65 -22.56
C VAL A 143 -4.42 -13.51 -21.62
N VAL A 144 -4.52 -13.81 -20.32
CA VAL A 144 -4.59 -12.81 -19.26
C VAL A 144 -3.15 -12.46 -18.84
N PRO A 145 -2.63 -11.27 -19.17
CA PRO A 145 -1.28 -10.86 -18.83
C PRO A 145 -1.14 -10.69 -17.32
N ARG A 146 0.05 -10.99 -16.83
CA ARG A 146 0.39 -10.78 -15.43
C ARG A 146 0.26 -9.29 -15.10
N ARG A 147 -0.52 -8.98 -14.06
CA ARG A 147 -0.59 -7.62 -13.51
C ARG A 147 0.82 -7.14 -13.14
N ASP A 148 1.15 -5.93 -13.55
CA ASP A 148 2.44 -5.30 -13.25
C ASP A 148 2.48 -4.77 -11.80
N ALA A 149 3.48 -3.97 -11.45
CA ALA A 149 3.60 -3.36 -10.12
C ALA A 149 2.92 -1.98 -10.00
N ASN A 150 2.45 -1.38 -11.11
CA ASN A 150 1.99 0.00 -11.16
C ASN A 150 0.55 0.13 -10.69
N ARG A 151 0.32 0.90 -9.64
CA ARG A 151 -1.00 1.09 -9.04
C ARG A 151 -1.22 2.52 -8.62
N ILE A 152 -2.46 2.94 -8.73
CA ILE A 152 -3.01 4.08 -7.99
C ILE A 152 -3.80 3.53 -6.81
N VAL A 153 -3.70 4.19 -5.67
CA VAL A 153 -4.53 3.95 -4.49
C VAL A 153 -5.21 5.26 -4.14
N ARG A 154 -6.55 5.29 -4.13
CA ARG A 154 -7.35 6.47 -3.83
C ARG A 154 -8.12 6.31 -2.54
N ALA A 155 -8.06 7.31 -1.67
CA ALA A 155 -8.92 7.41 -0.49
C ALA A 155 -10.36 7.71 -0.91
N ILE A 156 -11.30 6.78 -0.67
CA ILE A 156 -12.68 6.91 -1.21
C ILE A 156 -13.40 8.18 -0.70
N GLY A 157 -13.18 8.56 0.57
CA GLY A 157 -13.89 9.67 1.20
C GLY A 157 -13.33 11.07 0.92
N THR A 158 -12.05 11.18 0.58
CA THR A 158 -11.37 12.49 0.43
C THR A 158 -10.82 12.72 -0.97
N GLY A 159 -10.64 11.66 -1.76
CA GLY A 159 -10.07 11.72 -3.10
C GLY A 159 -8.55 11.82 -3.16
N ASP A 160 -7.86 11.70 -2.01
CA ASP A 160 -6.40 11.67 -1.96
C ASP A 160 -5.85 10.47 -2.74
N LEU A 161 -4.92 10.75 -3.64
CA LEU A 161 -4.30 9.79 -4.54
C LEU A 161 -2.87 9.48 -4.11
N PHE A 162 -2.54 8.21 -4.17
CA PHE A 162 -1.20 7.67 -3.98
C PHE A 162 -0.85 6.81 -5.18
N TRP A 163 0.41 6.83 -5.61
CA TRP A 163 0.89 5.87 -6.61
C TRP A 163 2.02 5.01 -6.05
N THR A 164 2.16 3.82 -6.61
CA THR A 164 3.28 2.89 -6.39
C THR A 164 3.65 2.25 -7.72
N ASN A 165 4.94 1.99 -7.91
CA ASN A 165 5.49 1.26 -9.06
C ASN A 165 6.32 0.04 -8.61
N ASP A 166 6.28 -0.30 -7.32
CA ASP A 166 7.09 -1.35 -6.68
C ASP A 166 6.22 -2.33 -5.86
N HIS A 167 4.96 -2.46 -6.26
CA HIS A 167 4.01 -3.40 -5.69
C HIS A 167 3.78 -3.15 -4.19
N TYR A 168 3.45 -1.89 -3.86
CA TYR A 168 3.09 -1.40 -2.53
C TYR A 168 4.23 -1.39 -1.52
N SER A 169 5.49 -1.49 -1.98
CA SER A 169 6.66 -1.39 -1.09
C SER A 169 6.90 0.06 -0.67
N THR A 170 6.65 1.01 -1.56
CA THR A 170 6.64 2.44 -1.30
C THR A 170 5.45 3.12 -1.99
N PHE A 171 5.05 4.27 -1.46
CA PHE A 171 3.99 5.11 -2.01
C PHE A 171 4.44 6.54 -2.20
N HIS A 172 3.74 7.25 -3.07
CA HIS A 172 4.00 8.64 -3.39
C HIS A 172 2.69 9.40 -3.46
N TYR A 173 2.57 10.50 -2.73
CA TYR A 173 1.35 11.31 -2.70
C TYR A 173 1.21 12.15 -3.97
N ALA A 174 0.11 11.98 -4.69
CA ALA A 174 -0.14 12.56 -6.01
C ALA A 174 -1.10 13.77 -6.00
N GLY A 175 -1.65 14.12 -4.83
CA GLY A 175 -2.70 15.13 -4.73
C GLY A 175 -4.09 14.51 -4.70
N ARG A 176 -5.07 15.15 -5.34
CA ARG A 176 -6.48 14.73 -5.36
C ARG A 176 -7.06 14.76 -6.77
N SER A 177 -7.96 13.82 -7.05
CA SER A 177 -8.87 13.77 -8.21
C SER A 177 -10.22 13.25 -7.73
#